data_AF-A0A1V4TEN4-F1
#
_entry.id   AF-A0A1V4TEN4-F1
#
_cell.length_a   1.000
_cell.length_b   1.000
_cell.length_c   1.000
_cell.angle_alpha   90.00
_cell.angle_beta   90.00
_cell.angle_gamma   90.00
#
_symmetry.space_group_name_H-M   'P 1'
#
loop_
_entity.id
_entity.type
_entity.pdbx_description
1 polymer ?
#
loop_
_entity_poly.entity_id
_entity_poly.type
_entity_poly.pdbx_seq_one_letter_code
_entity_poly.pdbx_strand_id
1 'polypeptide(L)'
;MNKRQNIDDWVVVCRNPKCKHRYPIPESTSLEWKTRKFRGVCGHGDDTIFPEIKEPVECPKCGEKSYRVIRKDFISKTGKTCSI
;
A
#
# COMPACT_ATOMS: atom_id res chain seq x y z
N MET A 1 20.24 -8.94 -8.99
CA MET A 1 18.94 -9.59 -9.21
C MET A 1 17.86 -8.51 -9.30
N ASN A 2 17.39 -8.20 -10.50
CA ASN A 2 16.25 -7.29 -10.70
C ASN A 2 15.03 -7.90 -10.00
N LYS A 3 14.66 -7.37 -8.82
CA LYS A 3 13.37 -7.67 -8.20
C LYS A 3 12.31 -7.29 -9.21
N ARG A 4 11.77 -8.27 -9.94
CA ARG A 4 10.58 -8.10 -10.78
C ARG A 4 9.50 -7.59 -9.84
N GLN A 5 9.19 -6.31 -9.96
CA GLN A 5 8.16 -5.66 -9.17
C GLN A 5 6.83 -6.25 -9.62
N ASN A 6 6.31 -7.21 -8.86
CA ASN A 6 5.05 -7.84 -9.19
C ASN A 6 3.93 -7.01 -8.55
N ILE A 7 2.98 -6.53 -9.34
CA ILE A 7 1.82 -5.81 -8.82
C ILE A 7 1.00 -6.69 -7.87
N ASP A 8 1.09 -8.01 -8.03
CA ASP A 8 0.45 -8.97 -7.13
C ASP A 8 1.01 -8.93 -5.71
N ASP A 9 2.22 -8.39 -5.47
CA ASP A 9 2.72 -8.17 -4.11
C ASP A 9 2.02 -7.00 -3.38
N TRP A 10 1.11 -6.29 -4.06
CA TRP A 10 0.47 -5.08 -3.55
C TRP A 10 -1.05 -5.21 -3.50
N VAL A 11 -1.65 -4.57 -2.49
CA VAL A 11 -3.11 -4.51 -2.31
C VAL A 11 -3.53 -3.09 -1.97
N VAL A 12 -4.76 -2.78 -2.34
CA VAL A 12 -5.44 -1.57 -1.89
C VAL A 12 -6.11 -1.85 -0.55
N VAL A 13 -5.95 -0.92 0.37
CA VAL A 13 -6.70 -0.86 1.62
C VAL A 13 -7.61 0.35 1.58
N CYS A 14 -8.89 0.13 1.83
CA CYS A 14 -9.84 1.21 2.00
C CYS A 14 -9.44 2.08 3.21
N ARG A 15 -9.35 3.40 3.01
CA ARG A 15 -9.03 4.34 4.11
C ARG A 15 -10.16 4.55 5.11
N ASN A 16 -11.38 4.09 4.79
CA ASN A 16 -12.50 4.20 5.71
C ASN A 16 -12.20 3.38 6.99
N PRO A 17 -12.13 4.02 8.18
CA PRO A 17 -11.72 3.35 9.41
C PRO A 17 -12.69 2.26 9.88
N LYS A 18 -13.95 2.30 9.44
CA LYS A 18 -14.95 1.25 9.71
C LYS A 18 -14.85 0.07 8.75
N CYS A 19 -14.31 0.28 7.55
CA CYS A 19 -14.20 -0.75 6.51
C CYS A 19 -12.85 -1.47 6.56
N LYS A 20 -11.74 -0.72 6.44
CA LYS A 20 -10.34 -1.21 6.37
C LYS A 20 -10.14 -2.44 5.47
N HIS A 21 -11.03 -2.64 4.49
CA HIS A 21 -11.03 -3.81 3.64
C HIS A 21 -9.83 -3.77 2.70
N ARG A 22 -9.18 -4.93 2.54
CA ARG A 22 -8.04 -5.12 1.65
C ARG A 22 -8.52 -5.87 0.41
N TYR A 23 -8.17 -5.37 -0.76
CA TYR A 23 -8.56 -5.96 -2.04
C TYR A 23 -7.43 -5.75 -3.06
N PRO A 24 -7.35 -6.61 -4.11
CA PRO A 24 -6.37 -6.43 -5.16
C PRO A 24 -6.55 -5.08 -5.86
N ILE A 25 -5.45 -4.52 -6.37
CA ILE A 25 -5.50 -3.32 -7.21
C ILE A 25 -6.24 -3.70 -8.49
N PRO A 26 -7.35 -3.01 -8.85
CA PRO A 26 -8.07 -3.33 -10.08
C PRO A 26 -7.17 -3.09 -11.30
N GLU A 27 -7.20 -3.99 -12.28
CA GLU A 27 -6.36 -3.88 -13.49
C GLU A 27 -6.68 -2.64 -14.33
N SER A 28 -7.92 -2.13 -14.22
CA SER A 28 -8.35 -0.87 -14.84
C SER A 28 -7.77 0.38 -14.17
N THR A 29 -7.08 0.23 -13.04
CA THR A 29 -6.54 1.35 -12.28
C THR A 29 -5.18 1.78 -12.82
N SER A 30 -5.10 3.03 -13.28
CA SER A 30 -3.84 3.64 -13.67
C SER A 30 -2.88 3.77 -12.48
N LEU A 31 -1.74 3.09 -12.56
CA LEU A 31 -0.71 3.08 -11.52
C LEU A 31 0.65 3.53 -12.09
N GLU A 32 1.42 4.21 -11.25
CA GLU A 32 2.77 4.68 -11.57
C GLU A 32 3.74 4.19 -10.49
N TRP A 33 4.82 3.54 -10.91
CA TRP A 33 5.84 3.07 -9.99
C TRP A 33 6.76 4.24 -9.60
N LYS A 34 6.73 4.63 -8.33
CA LYS A 34 7.58 5.70 -7.80
C LYS A 34 8.53 5.15 -6.75
N THR A 35 9.77 5.59 -6.81
CA THR A 35 10.71 5.39 -5.72
C THR A 35 10.39 6.37 -4.62
N ARG A 36 10.04 5.87 -3.44
CA ARG A 36 9.90 6.67 -2.22
C ARG A 36 10.63 5.98 -1.09
N LYS A 37 11.24 6.76 -0.19
CA LYS A 37 11.74 6.23 1.08
C LYS A 37 10.57 5.63 1.84
N PHE A 38 10.61 4.32 2.06
CA PHE A 38 9.54 3.63 2.76
C PHE A 38 9.53 4.09 4.22
N ARG A 39 8.68 5.05 4.56
CA ARG A 39 8.50 5.49 5.95
C ARG A 39 7.70 4.43 6.69
N GLY A 40 8.41 3.42 7.18
CA GLY A 40 7.90 2.49 8.18
C GLY A 40 7.56 3.21 9.48
N VAL A 41 7.09 2.45 10.48
CA VAL A 41 6.64 2.96 11.79
C VAL A 41 7.75 3.74 12.54
N CYS A 42 9.01 3.54 12.17
CA CYS A 42 10.20 4.10 12.79
C CYS A 42 10.93 5.18 11.94
N GLY A 43 10.35 5.65 10.82
CA GLY A 43 10.84 6.84 10.11
C GLY A 43 12.14 6.71 9.30
N HIS A 44 12.84 5.57 9.39
CA HIS A 44 14.03 5.28 8.60
C HIS A 44 13.73 4.10 7.68
N GLY A 45 13.69 4.33 6.38
CA GLY A 45 13.54 3.22 5.45
C GLY A 45 14.16 3.53 4.09
N ASP A 46 14.64 2.46 3.48
CA ASP A 46 15.29 2.46 2.19
C ASP A 46 14.37 2.95 1.07
N ASP A 47 15.01 3.47 0.02
CA ASP A 47 14.36 3.79 -1.24
C ASP A 47 13.67 2.53 -1.79
N THR A 48 12.34 2.54 -1.71
CA THR A 48 11.49 1.44 -2.12
C THR A 48 10.62 1.89 -3.27
N ILE A 49 10.58 1.08 -4.33
CA ILE A 49 9.69 1.33 -5.45
C ILE A 49 8.28 0.91 -5.02
N PHE A 50 7.36 1.85 -5.09
CA PHE A 50 5.99 1.73 -4.61
C PHE A 50 5.01 2.06 -5.74
N PRO A 51 3.96 1.24 -5.96
CA PRO A 51 2.94 1.55 -6.94
C PRO A 51 2.00 2.62 -6.39
N GLU A 52 2.08 3.82 -6.95
CA GLU A 52 1.17 4.92 -6.68
C GLU A 52 0.03 4.88 -7.69
N ILE A 53 -1.17 4.57 -7.21
CA ILE A 53 -2.38 4.75 -8.01
C ILE A 53 -2.63 6.26 -8.17
N LYS A 54 -2.92 6.73 -9.40
CA LYS A 54 -3.17 8.15 -9.67
C LYS A 54 -4.59 8.61 -9.31
N GLU A 55 -5.55 7.68 -9.32
CA GLU A 55 -6.96 7.99 -9.18
C GLU A 55 -7.61 7.28 -7.99
N PRO A 56 -8.57 7.93 -7.30
CA PRO A 56 -9.36 7.29 -6.25
C PRO A 56 -10.06 6.02 -6.71
N VAL A 57 -9.59 4.88 -6.18
CA VAL A 57 -10.27 3.59 -6.32
C VAL A 57 -11.42 3.51 -5.34
N GLU A 58 -12.58 3.14 -5.86
CA GLU A 58 -13.77 2.86 -5.05
C GLU A 58 -13.59 1.54 -4.28
N CYS A 59 -13.90 1.56 -2.99
CA CYS A 59 -13.88 0.35 -2.18
C CYS A 59 -15.09 -0.54 -2.53
N PRO A 60 -14.88 -1.79 -2.96
CA PRO A 60 -15.98 -2.70 -3.33
C PRO A 60 -16.87 -3.07 -2.13
N LYS A 61 -16.43 -2.81 -0.90
CA LYS A 61 -17.17 -3.13 0.32
C LYS A 61 -18.02 -1.98 0.85
N CYS A 62 -17.59 -0.72 0.70
CA CYS A 62 -18.28 0.43 1.28
C CYS A 62 -18.52 1.60 0.32
N GLY A 63 -18.07 1.51 -0.94
CA GLY A 63 -18.21 2.58 -1.93
C GLY A 63 -17.31 3.81 -1.69
N GLU A 64 -16.45 3.79 -0.68
CA GLU A 64 -15.56 4.92 -0.38
C GLU A 64 -14.50 5.06 -1.48
N LYS A 65 -14.39 6.26 -2.06
CA LYS A 65 -13.38 6.63 -3.06
C LYS A 65 -12.07 7.06 -2.38
N SER A 66 -11.50 6.16 -1.60
CA SER A 66 -10.29 6.43 -0.82
C SER A 66 -9.46 5.19 -0.57
N TYR A 67 -8.21 5.23 -1.02
CA TYR A 67 -7.33 4.08 -1.11
C TYR A 67 -5.98 4.33 -0.44
N ARG A 68 -5.39 3.27 0.07
CA ARG A 68 -3.99 3.21 0.51
C ARG A 68 -3.40 1.92 -0.04
N VAL A 69 -2.39 2.03 -0.89
CA VAL A 69 -1.67 0.86 -1.35
C VAL A 69 -0.70 0.40 -0.26
N ILE A 70 -0.61 -0.90 -0.02
CA ILE A 70 0.39 -1.50 0.86
C ILE A 70 0.86 -2.81 0.25
N ARG A 71 2.03 -3.28 0.65
CA ARG A 71 2.42 -4.66 0.30
C ARG A 71 1.51 -5.66 1.00
N LYS A 72 1.19 -6.78 0.34
CA LYS A 72 0.39 -7.89 0.93
C LYS A 72 1.03 -8.41 2.22
N ASP A 73 2.36 -8.54 2.22
CA ASP A 73 3.16 -8.96 3.37
C ASP A 73 3.39 -7.86 4.43
N PHE A 74 2.91 -6.63 4.18
CA PHE A 74 3.01 -5.56 5.17
C PHE A 74 2.05 -5.82 6.33
N ILE A 75 2.57 -6.48 7.35
CA ILE A 75 1.94 -6.61 8.66
C ILE A 75 2.35 -5.38 9.45
N SER A 76 1.40 -4.47 9.69
CA SER A 76 1.58 -3.37 10.63
C SER A 76 1.74 -3.97 12.02
N LYS A 77 2.97 -4.32 12.42
CA LYS A 77 3.26 -4.77 13.78
C LYS A 77 3.03 -3.58 14.71
N THR A 78 1.84 -3.47 15.30
CA THR A 78 1.58 -2.62 16.48
C THR A 78 2.20 -3.25 17.73
N GLY A 79 3.48 -3.61 17.64
CA GLY A 79 4.19 -4.33 18.68
C GLY A 79 5.66 -4.45 18.34
N LYS A 80 6.41 -3.37 18.59
CA LYS A 80 7.73 -3.36 19.24
C LYS A 80 8.41 -2.00 19.04
N THR A 81 8.59 -1.35 20.19
CA THR A 81 9.72 -0.52 20.61
C THR A 81 10.75 -0.24 19.52
N CYS A 82 10.83 1.01 19.08
CA CYS A 82 12.03 1.54 18.44
C CYS A 82 13.10 1.63 19.53
N SER A 83 14.07 0.72 19.53
CA SER A 83 15.33 0.95 20.22
C SER A 83 16.21 1.78 19.28
N ILE A 84 16.56 2.99 19.73
CA ILE A 84 17.65 3.81 19.18
C ILE A 84 18.95 2.99 19.17
#